data_AF-A0A915ZM60-F1
#
_entry.id   AF-A0A915ZM60-F1
#
_cell.length_a   1.000
_cell.length_b   1.000
_cell.length_c   1.000
_cell.angle_alpha   90.00
_cell.angle_beta   90.00
_cell.angle_gamma   90.00
#
_symmetry.space_group_name_H-M   'P 1'
#
loop_
_entity.id
_entity.type
_entity.pdbx_description
1 polymer ?
#
loop_
_entity_poly.entity_id
_entity_poly.type
_entity_poly.pdbx_seq_one_letter_code
_entity_poly.pdbx_strand_id
1 'polypeptide(L)'
;MWPQQLNPIVNQCPPPDAWIEVFFDQDPDRRNVFNRVNHCKRYWDFIEYIGIAVPGTTRRNPNPTQASTAVVLQNNRPNRPPYGIYWDLAGNPPVYFTYTWNNHLLLACGWAIDFNIVLNAIP
;
A
#
# COMPACT_ATOMS: atom_id res chain seq x y z
N MET A 1 -8.96 -24.37 -26.18
CA MET A 1 -9.69 -23.43 -25.30
C MET A 1 -8.77 -23.18 -24.11
N TRP A 2 -8.23 -21.97 -23.98
CA TRP A 2 -7.15 -21.67 -23.02
C TRP A 2 -7.72 -21.62 -21.59
N PRO A 3 -6.99 -22.12 -20.57
CA PRO A 3 -7.46 -22.22 -19.18
C PRO A 3 -7.72 -20.87 -18.50
N GLN A 4 -7.58 -19.75 -19.21
CA GLN A 4 -7.73 -18.38 -18.71
C GLN A 4 -9.20 -17.97 -18.48
N GLN A 5 -10.18 -18.77 -18.92
CA GLN A 5 -11.62 -18.44 -18.82
C GLN A 5 -12.32 -19.02 -17.58
N LEU A 6 -11.67 -19.88 -16.79
CA LEU A 6 -12.33 -20.57 -15.67
C LEU A 6 -12.00 -20.00 -14.28
N ASN A 7 -10.85 -19.35 -14.09
CA ASN A 7 -10.48 -18.70 -12.84
C ASN A 7 -9.55 -17.51 -13.09
N PRO A 8 -10.07 -16.27 -13.19
CA PRO A 8 -9.28 -15.10 -13.60
C PRO A 8 -8.19 -14.67 -12.59
N ILE A 9 -8.17 -15.23 -11.37
CA ILE A 9 -7.32 -14.76 -10.25
C ILE A 9 -6.30 -15.82 -9.76
N VAL A 10 -6.12 -16.96 -10.45
CA VAL A 10 -5.15 -17.97 -9.96
C VAL A 10 -3.69 -17.58 -10.28
N ASN A 11 -3.44 -16.72 -11.27
CA ASN A 11 -2.09 -16.25 -11.64
C ASN A 11 -1.81 -14.77 -11.26
N GLN A 12 -2.67 -14.16 -10.44
CA GLN A 12 -2.53 -12.78 -9.96
C GLN A 12 -2.43 -12.67 -8.45
N CYS A 13 -2.18 -13.78 -7.74
CA CYS A 13 -1.56 -13.62 -6.44
C CYS A 13 -0.21 -12.94 -6.69
N PRO A 14 0.10 -11.81 -6.05
CA PRO A 14 1.48 -11.42 -5.92
C PRO A 14 2.27 -12.66 -5.48
N PRO A 15 3.48 -12.91 -6.00
CA PRO A 15 4.37 -13.77 -5.25
C PRO A 15 4.35 -13.27 -3.79
N PRO A 16 4.50 -14.15 -2.78
CA PRO A 16 4.21 -13.87 -1.37
C PRO A 16 5.00 -12.70 -0.75
N ASP A 17 5.72 -11.94 -1.56
CA ASP A 17 6.70 -10.90 -1.29
C ASP A 17 6.09 -9.58 -0.80
N ALA A 18 4.75 -9.42 -0.74
CA ALA A 18 4.12 -8.20 -0.22
C ALA A 18 2.80 -8.45 0.54
N TRP A 19 2.63 -7.77 1.69
CA TRP A 19 1.41 -7.72 2.50
C TRP A 19 0.90 -6.29 2.59
N ILE A 20 -0.37 -6.05 2.21
CA ILE A 20 -0.96 -4.71 2.17
C ILE A 20 -2.13 -4.64 3.16
N GLU A 21 -2.09 -3.67 4.07
CA GLU A 21 -3.19 -3.34 4.99
C GLU A 21 -3.72 -1.94 4.68
N VAL A 22 -5.02 -1.80 4.42
CA VAL A 22 -5.68 -0.51 4.22
C VAL A 22 -6.49 -0.17 5.47
N PHE A 23 -6.34 1.04 6.00
CA PHE A 23 -6.94 1.42 7.28
C PHE A 23 -7.31 2.90 7.36
N PHE A 24 -8.26 3.24 8.23
CA PHE A 24 -8.53 4.62 8.61
C PHE A 24 -7.50 5.09 9.64
N ASP A 25 -7.01 6.33 9.54
CA ASP A 25 -6.05 6.89 10.51
C ASP A 25 -6.70 7.28 11.85
N GLN A 26 -7.35 6.31 12.48
CA GLN A 26 -8.02 6.42 13.77
C GLN A 26 -7.75 5.12 14.54
N ASP A 27 -7.67 5.22 15.87
CA ASP A 27 -7.64 4.02 16.70
C ASP A 27 -9.08 3.50 16.85
N PRO A 28 -9.31 2.17 16.78
CA PRO A 28 -8.32 1.09 16.92
C PRO A 28 -7.64 0.63 15.63
N ASP A 29 -8.11 1.04 14.45
CA ASP A 29 -7.69 0.49 13.15
C ASP A 29 -6.19 0.61 12.91
N ARG A 30 -5.67 1.81 13.15
CA ARG A 30 -4.25 2.11 13.04
C ARG A 30 -3.40 1.19 13.91
N ARG A 31 -3.75 1.06 15.20
CA ARG A 31 -3.05 0.15 16.12
C ARG A 31 -3.13 -1.31 15.67
N ASN A 32 -4.26 -1.72 15.10
CA ASN A 32 -4.45 -3.07 14.60
C ASN A 32 -3.50 -3.40 13.44
N VAL A 33 -3.24 -2.45 12.52
CA VAL A 33 -2.27 -2.64 11.44
C VAL A 33 -0.87 -2.89 11.99
N PHE A 34 -0.41 -2.08 12.96
CA PHE A 34 0.89 -2.32 13.60
C PHE A 34 0.95 -3.68 14.30
N ASN A 35 -0.11 -4.08 15.00
CA ASN A 35 -0.17 -5.38 15.67
C ASN A 35 -0.09 -6.54 14.66
N ARG A 36 -0.81 -6.45 13.54
CA ARG A 36 -0.81 -7.47 12.48
C ARG A 36 0.55 -7.55 11.79
N VAL A 37 1.12 -6.42 11.40
CA VAL A 37 2.47 -6.38 10.79
C VAL A 37 3.50 -6.95 11.76
N ASN A 38 3.50 -6.53 13.03
CA ASN A 38 4.42 -7.07 14.04
C ASN A 38 4.22 -8.56 14.32
N HIS A 39 3.00 -9.07 14.17
CA HIS A 39 2.72 -10.51 14.28
C HIS A 39 3.26 -11.25 13.06
N CYS A 40 2.99 -10.76 11.85
CA CYS A 40 3.41 -11.38 10.59
C CYS A 40 4.93 -11.40 10.45
N LYS A 41 5.61 -10.30 10.83
CA LYS A 41 7.09 -10.19 10.86
C LYS A 41 7.78 -11.19 11.81
N ARG A 42 7.04 -11.97 12.62
CA ARG A 42 7.64 -13.06 13.42
C ARG A 42 7.74 -14.37 12.66
N TYR A 43 7.04 -14.49 11.54
CA TYR A 43 6.91 -15.72 10.76
C TYR A 43 7.37 -15.55 9.32
N TRP A 44 7.35 -14.34 8.78
CA TRP A 44 7.67 -14.04 7.39
C TRP A 44 8.64 -12.86 7.28
N ASP A 45 9.93 -13.18 7.17
CA ASP A 45 11.02 -12.19 7.10
C ASP A 45 11.35 -11.76 5.66
N PHE A 46 10.76 -12.41 4.66
CA PHE A 46 11.08 -12.24 3.25
C PHE A 46 9.98 -11.53 2.46
N ILE A 47 9.10 -10.80 3.15
CA ILE A 47 7.97 -10.11 2.53
C ILE A 47 7.95 -8.64 2.97
N GLU A 48 7.60 -7.77 2.04
CA GLU A 48 7.40 -6.34 2.26
C GLU A 48 6.05 -6.10 2.91
N TYR A 49 5.97 -5.15 3.84
CA TYR A 49 4.68 -4.76 4.41
C TYR A 49 4.36 -3.32 4.05
N ILE A 50 3.11 -3.08 3.69
CA ILE A 50 2.61 -1.78 3.30
C ILE A 50 1.32 -1.49 4.09
N GLY A 51 1.32 -0.40 4.83
CA GLY A 51 0.12 0.16 5.45
C GLY A 51 -0.34 1.36 4.63
N ILE A 52 -1.62 1.44 4.29
CA ILE A 52 -2.21 2.54 3.51
C ILE A 52 -3.28 3.21 4.37
N ALA A 53 -2.97 4.41 4.88
CA ALA A 53 -3.91 5.22 5.64
C ALA A 53 -4.77 6.05 4.68
N VAL A 54 -6.05 5.71 4.56
CA VAL A 54 -6.97 6.37 3.62
C VAL A 54 -7.62 7.62 4.23
N PRO A 55 -7.89 8.66 3.43
CA PRO A 55 -8.73 9.78 3.85
C PRO A 55 -10.19 9.33 3.95
N GLY A 56 -10.99 10.02 4.76
CA GLY A 56 -12.41 9.69 4.92
C GLY A 56 -13.26 9.97 3.67
N THR A 57 -12.80 10.85 2.79
CA THR A 57 -13.40 11.12 1.47
C THR A 57 -12.29 11.45 0.49
N THR A 58 -12.56 11.27 -0.81
CA THR A 58 -11.66 11.72 -1.87
C THR A 58 -12.37 12.64 -2.85
N ARG A 59 -11.61 13.41 -3.62
CA ARG A 59 -12.11 14.15 -4.79
C ARG A 59 -11.68 13.42 -6.04
N ARG A 60 -12.47 13.45 -7.11
CA ARG A 60 -12.09 12.86 -8.41
C ARG A 60 -10.70 13.33 -8.86
N ASN A 61 -9.96 12.44 -9.51
CA ASN A 61 -8.65 12.75 -10.09
C ASN A 61 -8.76 13.96 -11.04
N PRO A 62 -8.09 15.09 -10.74
CA PRO A 62 -8.15 16.27 -11.59
C PRO A 62 -7.42 16.06 -12.93
N ASN A 63 -6.45 15.14 -12.99
CA ASN A 63 -5.58 14.90 -14.13
C ASN A 63 -5.48 13.39 -14.46
N PRO A 64 -6.53 12.75 -14.99
CA PRO A 64 -6.57 11.29 -15.18
C PRO A 64 -5.59 10.76 -16.23
N THR A 65 -5.07 11.62 -17.11
CA THR A 65 -4.10 11.25 -18.17
C THR A 65 -2.66 11.53 -17.78
N GLN A 66 -2.41 12.09 -16.59
CA GLN A 66 -1.07 12.42 -16.14
C GLN A 66 -0.28 11.15 -15.81
N ALA A 67 0.99 11.13 -16.22
CA ALA A 67 1.90 10.04 -15.88
C ALA A 67 2.07 9.91 -14.35
N SER A 68 2.10 8.67 -13.88
CA SER A 68 2.29 8.38 -12.46
C SER A 68 3.72 8.65 -12.02
N THR A 69 3.89 9.14 -10.80
CA THR A 69 5.19 9.52 -10.20
C THR A 69 5.44 8.76 -8.90
N ALA A 70 6.68 8.38 -8.65
CA ALA A 70 7.02 7.65 -7.43
C ALA A 70 6.83 8.54 -6.19
N VAL A 71 6.29 7.97 -5.12
CA VAL A 71 6.22 8.64 -3.82
C VAL A 71 7.62 8.83 -3.22
N VAL A 72 7.77 9.85 -2.39
CA VAL A 72 9.00 10.12 -1.65
C VAL A 72 8.89 9.52 -0.25
N LEU A 73 9.85 8.65 0.10
CA LEU A 73 9.95 8.05 1.42
C LEU A 73 10.55 9.03 2.44
N GLN A 74 10.06 9.00 3.66
CA GLN A 74 10.48 9.87 4.75
C GLN A 74 10.38 9.16 6.11
N ASN A 75 11.25 9.52 7.05
CA ASN A 75 11.26 8.91 8.39
C ASN A 75 10.15 9.46 9.29
N ASN A 76 9.67 10.68 9.02
CA ASN A 76 8.64 11.32 9.81
C ASN A 76 7.27 10.86 9.34
N ARG A 77 6.47 10.37 10.28
CA ARG A 77 5.06 10.05 10.05
C ARG A 77 4.26 11.33 9.73
N PRO A 78 3.47 11.34 8.65
CA PRO A 78 2.50 12.41 8.41
C PRO A 78 1.44 12.50 9.51
N ASN A 79 1.00 13.72 9.81
CA ASN A 79 0.01 13.98 10.85
C ASN A 79 -1.43 13.67 10.42
N ARG A 80 -1.69 13.47 9.11
CA ARG A 80 -3.02 13.28 8.54
C ARG A 80 -2.96 12.40 7.28
N PRO A 81 -4.00 11.58 7.01
CA PRO A 81 -4.13 10.86 5.74
C PRO A 81 -4.43 11.81 4.56
N PRO A 82 -4.18 11.40 3.30
CA PRO A 82 -3.55 10.13 2.88
C PRO A 82 -2.05 10.04 3.17
N TYR A 83 -1.63 8.92 3.73
CA TYR A 83 -0.22 8.54 3.80
C TYR A 83 -0.08 7.02 3.85
N GLY A 84 1.10 6.50 3.53
CA GLY A 84 1.41 5.10 3.74
C GLY A 84 2.61 4.90 4.67
N ILE A 85 2.75 3.65 5.08
CA ILE A 85 3.81 3.12 5.92
C ILE A 85 4.42 1.95 5.13
N TYR A 86 5.74 1.92 5.03
CA TYR A 86 6.46 0.87 4.32
C TYR A 86 7.49 0.26 5.27
N TRP A 87 7.40 -1.06 5.45
CA TRP A 87 8.40 -1.85 6.14
C TRP A 87 9.15 -2.67 5.10
N ASP A 88 10.45 -2.39 4.98
CA ASP A 88 11.33 -3.12 4.07
C ASP A 88 11.71 -4.51 4.60
N LEU A 89 12.35 -5.28 3.72
CA LEU A 89 12.90 -6.61 4.00
C LEU A 89 14.12 -6.59 4.93
N ALA A 90 14.77 -5.43 5.09
CA ALA A 90 16.02 -5.31 5.84
C ALA A 90 15.82 -5.17 7.35
N GLY A 91 14.56 -5.23 7.82
CA GLY A 91 14.24 -5.11 9.24
C GLY A 91 14.41 -3.70 9.79
N ASN A 92 14.52 -2.69 8.92
CA ASN A 92 14.64 -1.30 9.34
C ASN A 92 13.33 -0.81 10.00
N PRO A 93 13.40 0.27 10.79
CA PRO A 93 12.20 1.00 11.20
C PRO A 93 11.35 1.37 9.98
N PRO A 94 10.00 1.36 10.10
CA PRO A 94 9.16 1.75 8.98
C PRO A 94 9.45 3.17 8.53
N VAL A 95 9.41 3.36 7.21
CA VAL A 95 9.38 4.67 6.59
C VAL A 95 7.95 5.01 6.16
N TYR A 96 7.69 6.29 5.97
CA TYR A 96 6.38 6.81 5.61
C TYR A 96 6.45 7.51 4.26
N PHE A 97 5.30 7.73 3.64
CA PHE A 97 5.19 8.55 2.44
C PHE A 97 3.80 9.19 2.39
N THR A 98 3.70 10.37 1.81
CA THR A 98 2.40 10.93 1.41
C THR A 98 2.09 10.49 -0.01
N TYR A 99 0.80 10.37 -0.34
CA TYR A 99 0.37 10.04 -1.69
C TYR A 99 -0.87 10.84 -2.09
N THR A 100 -1.02 11.05 -3.38
CA THR A 100 -2.20 11.65 -4.01
C THR A 100 -2.46 10.98 -5.36
N TRP A 101 -3.40 11.52 -6.13
CA TRP A 101 -3.61 11.11 -7.50
C TRP A 101 -2.31 11.13 -8.31
N ASN A 102 -2.16 10.16 -9.20
CA ASN A 102 -1.00 9.96 -10.09
C ASN A 102 0.31 9.75 -9.32
N ASN A 103 0.23 9.14 -8.13
CA ASN A 103 1.38 8.59 -7.44
C ASN A 103 1.40 7.06 -7.48
N HIS A 104 2.60 6.50 -7.38
CA HIS A 104 2.79 5.07 -7.12
C HIS A 104 3.89 4.83 -6.09
N LEU A 105 3.83 3.70 -5.41
CA LEU A 105 4.95 3.18 -4.61
C LEU A 105 5.59 2.02 -5.36
N LEU A 106 6.91 2.07 -5.55
CA LEU A 106 7.70 0.95 -6.05
C LEU A 106 8.15 0.08 -4.88
N LEU A 107 7.92 -1.22 -5.00
CA LEU A 107 8.31 -2.24 -4.04
C LEU A 107 9.64 -2.88 -4.46
N ALA A 108 10.40 -3.37 -3.50
CA ALA A 108 11.67 -4.07 -3.73
C ALA A 108 11.47 -5.35 -4.56
N CYS A 109 10.32 -6.02 -4.45
CA CYS A 109 9.92 -7.16 -5.27
C CYS A 109 9.59 -6.80 -6.73
N GLY A 110 9.76 -5.54 -7.14
CA GLY A 110 9.54 -5.06 -8.51
C GLY A 110 8.08 -4.73 -8.84
N TRP A 111 7.19 -4.86 -7.86
CA TRP A 111 5.78 -4.48 -7.98
C TRP A 111 5.58 -2.97 -7.75
N ALA A 112 4.48 -2.44 -8.28
CA ALA A 112 4.08 -1.05 -8.07
C ALA A 112 2.64 -0.98 -7.55
N ILE A 113 2.42 -0.19 -6.51
CA ILE A 113 1.08 0.15 -6.03
C ILE A 113 0.68 1.49 -6.64
N ASP A 114 -0.30 1.50 -7.53
CA ASP A 114 -0.87 2.73 -8.10
C ASP A 114 -1.96 3.28 -7.17
N PHE A 115 -1.75 4.49 -6.64
CA PHE A 115 -2.67 5.10 -5.70
C PHE A 115 -3.97 5.61 -6.34
N ASN A 116 -4.04 5.71 -7.66
CA ASN A 116 -5.31 5.96 -8.34
C ASN A 116 -6.32 4.85 -8.04
N ILE A 117 -5.88 3.58 -7.94
CA ILE A 117 -6.75 2.45 -7.63
C ILE A 117 -7.30 2.58 -6.21
N VAL A 118 -6.44 2.90 -5.24
CA VAL A 118 -6.84 3.09 -3.84
C VAL A 118 -7.81 4.24 -3.69
N LEU A 119 -7.48 5.41 -4.25
CA LEU A 119 -8.29 6.60 -4.11
C LEU A 119 -9.65 6.45 -4.82
N ASN A 120 -9.73 5.77 -5.97
CA ASN A 120 -11.00 5.53 -6.66
C ASN A 120 -11.98 4.62 -5.87
N ALA A 121 -11.49 3.85 -4.90
CA ALA A 121 -12.32 2.98 -4.06
C ALA A 121 -12.94 3.72 -2.85
N ILE A 122 -12.52 4.96 -2.59
CA ILE A 122 -13.02 5.77 -1.47
C ILE A 122 -14.28 6.52 -1.93
N PRO A 123 -15.39 6.47 -1.14
CA PRO A 123 -16.62 7.19 -1.45
C PRO A 123 -16.48 8.72 -1.56
#